data_AF-A0A927KHQ3-F1
#
_entry.id   AF-A0A927KHQ3-F1
#
_cell.length_a   1.000
_cell.length_b   1.000
_cell.length_c   1.000
_cell.angle_alpha   90.00
_cell.angle_beta   90.00
_cell.angle_gamma   90.00
#
_symmetry.space_group_name_H-M   'P 1'
#
loop_
_entity.id
_entity.type
_entity.pdbx_description
1 polymer ?
#
loop_
_entity_poly.entity_id
_entity_poly.type
_entity_poly.pdbx_seq_one_letter_code
_entity_poly.pdbx_strand_id
1 'polypeptide(L)'
;MDRFLVNRYPLRDGGFQIHAQHCIRLGLCGETLDLGFHADAGSALRLARRIDPATTACPVCGSDMAGPVARPGSAHRHAPRAGY
;
A
#
# COMPACT_ATOMS: atom_id res chain seq x y z
N MET A 1 -11.54 11.05 2.21
CA MET A 1 -11.78 9.59 2.19
C MET A 1 -11.67 9.16 0.76
N ASP A 2 -10.81 8.21 0.48
CA ASP A 2 -10.51 7.75 -0.87
C ASP A 2 -11.07 6.35 -1.09
N ARG A 3 -11.44 6.05 -2.33
CA ARG A 3 -11.86 4.70 -2.71
C ARG A 3 -10.63 3.87 -3.04
N PHE A 4 -10.54 2.69 -2.44
CA PHE A 4 -9.42 1.77 -2.63
C PHE A 4 -9.86 0.52 -3.37
N LEU A 5 -9.00 0.03 -4.24
CA LEU A 5 -9.18 -1.19 -5.00
C LEU A 5 -7.99 -2.12 -4.75
N VAL A 6 -8.19 -3.42 -4.84
CA VAL A 6 -7.10 -4.42 -4.82
C VAL A 6 -7.09 -5.16 -6.16
N ASN A 7 -5.91 -5.36 -6.75
CA ASN A 7 -5.80 -6.22 -7.94
C ASN A 7 -6.18 -7.67 -7.59
N ARG A 8 -6.91 -8.36 -8.46
CA ARG A 8 -7.27 -9.78 -8.27
C ARG A 8 -6.16 -10.76 -8.62
N TYR A 9 -5.21 -10.31 -9.45
CA TYR A 9 -4.08 -11.13 -9.89
C TYR A 9 -2.77 -10.49 -9.45
N PRO A 10 -1.82 -11.28 -8.94
CA PRO A 10 -0.52 -10.76 -8.58
C PRO A 10 0.14 -10.10 -9.79
N LEU A 11 0.56 -8.85 -9.62
CA LEU A 11 1.39 -8.18 -10.61
C LEU A 11 2.71 -8.95 -10.76
N ARG A 12 3.40 -8.81 -11.90
CA ARG A 12 4.70 -9.46 -12.18
C ARG A 12 5.74 -9.26 -11.06
N ASP A 13 5.58 -8.22 -10.24
CA ASP A 13 6.43 -7.90 -9.08
C ASP A 13 6.01 -8.60 -7.77
N GLY A 14 5.08 -9.56 -7.81
CA GLY A 14 4.90 -10.55 -6.74
C GLY A 14 3.85 -10.25 -5.66
N GLY A 15 2.62 -9.88 -6.01
CA GLY A 15 1.51 -9.97 -5.04
C GLY A 15 0.25 -9.16 -5.30
N PHE A 16 -0.74 -9.37 -4.43
CA PHE A 16 -1.90 -8.49 -4.25
C PHE A 16 -1.42 -7.13 -3.71
N GLN A 17 -1.95 -6.05 -4.25
CA GLN A 17 -1.60 -4.66 -4.05
C GLN A 17 -2.87 -3.83 -3.95
N ILE A 18 -2.97 -2.99 -2.92
CA ILE A 18 -4.02 -1.97 -2.84
C ILE A 18 -3.62 -0.73 -3.65
N HIS A 19 -4.61 -0.12 -4.30
CA HIS A 19 -4.50 1.06 -5.13
C HIS A 19 -5.61 2.06 -4.77
N ALA A 20 -5.32 3.35 -4.73
CA ALA A 20 -6.38 4.36 -4.72
C ALA A 20 -7.00 4.46 -6.12
N GLN A 21 -8.26 4.87 -6.20
CA GLN A 21 -9.01 5.06 -7.45
C GLN A 21 -8.27 5.88 -8.52
N HIS A 22 -7.37 6.79 -8.11
CA HIS A 22 -6.61 7.65 -9.03
C HIS A 22 -5.18 7.14 -9.33
N CYS A 23 -4.83 5.91 -8.93
CA CYS A 23 -3.49 5.37 -9.13
C CYS A 23 -3.27 4.98 -10.61
N ILE A 24 -2.26 5.56 -11.26
CA ILE A 24 -1.94 5.29 -12.67
C ILE A 24 -1.67 3.80 -12.98
N ARG A 25 -1.22 3.02 -11.98
CA ARG A 25 -0.98 1.57 -12.12
C ARG A 25 -2.26 0.74 -12.14
N LEU A 26 -3.43 1.31 -11.83
CA LEU A 26 -4.72 0.60 -11.97
C LEU A 26 -4.96 0.13 -13.40
N GLY A 27 -4.56 0.93 -14.40
CA GLY A 27 -4.67 0.52 -15.81
C GLY A 27 -3.81 -0.68 -16.20
N LEU A 28 -2.83 -1.05 -15.35
CA LEU A 28 -1.99 -2.24 -15.52
C LEU A 28 -2.56 -3.47 -14.80
N CYS A 29 -3.57 -3.28 -13.95
CA CYS A 29 -4.23 -4.35 -13.24
C CYS A 29 -5.30 -4.94 -14.15
N GLY A 30 -5.15 -6.20 -14.57
CA GLY A 30 -6.13 -6.85 -15.46
C GLY A 30 -7.52 -6.95 -14.85
N GLU A 31 -7.60 -7.13 -13.53
CA GLU A 31 -8.86 -7.14 -12.80
C GLU A 31 -8.65 -6.58 -11.39
N THR A 32 -9.64 -5.85 -10.88
CA THR A 32 -9.61 -5.24 -9.55
C THR A 32 -10.89 -5.53 -8.78
N LEU A 33 -10.78 -5.62 -7.47
CA LEU A 33 -11.88 -5.71 -6.52
C LEU A 33 -11.96 -4.41 -5.73
N ASP A 34 -13.16 -3.85 -5.62
CA ASP A 34 -13.41 -2.66 -4.83
C ASP A 34 -13.43 -3.00 -3.33
N LEU A 35 -12.62 -2.30 -2.56
CA LEU A 35 -12.58 -2.39 -1.09
C LEU A 35 -13.51 -1.36 -0.43
N GLY A 36 -14.02 -0.39 -1.21
CA GLY A 36 -14.84 0.70 -0.74
C GLY A 36 -14.03 1.94 -0.32
N PHE A 37 -14.69 2.82 0.42
CA PHE A 37 -14.10 4.06 0.89
C PHE A 37 -13.39 3.86 2.23
N HIS A 38 -12.16 4.34 2.32
CA HIS A 38 -11.37 4.30 3.54
C HIS A 38 -10.81 5.69 3.88
N ALA A 39 -10.56 5.91 5.17
CA ALA A 39 -9.92 7.13 5.65
C ALA A 39 -8.43 7.19 5.26
N ASP A 40 -7.79 6.03 5.20
CA ASP A 40 -6.37 5.86 4.92
C ASP A 40 -6.10 4.49 4.27
N ALA A 41 -4.95 4.38 3.60
CA ALA A 41 -4.52 3.14 2.95
C ALA A 41 -4.26 2.00 3.95
N GLY A 42 -3.91 2.30 5.21
CA GLY A 42 -3.74 1.28 6.24
C GLY A 42 -5.05 0.58 6.58
N SER A 43 -6.17 1.31 6.60
CA SER A 43 -7.52 0.75 6.75
C SER A 43 -7.90 -0.16 5.58
N ALA A 44 -7.63 0.27 4.34
CA ALA A 44 -7.84 -0.55 3.15
C ALA A 44 -6.95 -1.81 3.15
N LEU A 45 -5.68 -1.67 3.56
CA LEU A 45 -4.71 -2.76 3.63
C LEU A 45 -5.12 -3.80 4.68
N ARG A 46 -5.64 -3.37 5.84
CA ARG A 46 -6.17 -4.29 6.86
C ARG A 46 -7.33 -5.11 6.32
N LEU A 47 -8.25 -4.50 5.56
CA LEU A 47 -9.35 -5.22 4.92
C LEU A 47 -8.81 -6.19 3.86
N ALA A 48 -7.92 -5.75 2.98
CA ALA A 48 -7.36 -6.58 1.92
C ALA A 48 -6.56 -7.77 2.48
N ARG A 49 -5.84 -7.60 3.58
CA ARG A 49 -5.12 -8.68 4.28
C ARG A 49 -6.01 -9.75 4.91
N ARG A 50 -7.30 -9.47 5.11
CA ARG A 50 -8.27 -10.50 5.50
C ARG A 50 -8.65 -11.41 4.33
N ILE A 51 -8.54 -10.90 3.10
CA ILE A 51 -8.79 -11.66 1.87
C ILE A 51 -7.53 -12.44 1.50
N ASP A 52 -6.40 -11.74 1.41
CA ASP A 52 -5.09 -12.33 1.15
C ASP A 52 -4.02 -11.68 2.05
N PRO A 53 -3.40 -12.42 2.99
CA PRO A 53 -2.42 -11.88 3.94
C PRO A 53 -1.11 -11.40 3.29
N ALA A 54 -0.80 -11.83 2.07
CA ALA A 54 0.33 -11.36 1.29
C ALA A 54 0.02 -10.01 0.58
N THR A 55 -1.17 -9.45 0.77
CA THR A 55 -1.49 -8.13 0.21
C THR A 55 -0.57 -7.04 0.75
N THR A 56 -0.04 -6.25 -0.18
CA THR A 56 0.86 -5.11 0.05
C THR A 56 0.21 -3.80 -0.44
N ALA A 57 0.85 -2.66 -0.16
CA ALA A 57 0.45 -1.39 -0.77
C ALA A 57 1.20 -1.20 -2.08
N CYS A 58 0.51 -0.70 -3.12
CA CYS A 58 1.18 -0.31 -4.36
C CYS A 58 2.27 0.73 -4.04
N PRO A 59 3.52 0.58 -4.53
CA PRO A 59 4.64 1.43 -4.14
C PRO A 59 4.51 2.88 -4.66
N VAL A 60 3.80 3.09 -5.76
CA VAL A 60 3.52 4.42 -6.32
C VAL A 60 2.50 5.15 -5.45
N CYS A 61 1.41 4.45 -5.18
CA CYS A 61 0.36 4.84 -4.26
C CYS A 61 0.92 5.04 -2.82
N GLY A 62 1.87 4.20 -2.39
CA GLY A 62 2.45 4.18 -1.05
C GLY A 62 3.24 5.42 -0.67
N SER A 63 3.75 6.18 -1.65
CA SER A 63 4.43 7.47 -1.41
C SER A 63 3.45 8.61 -1.10
N ASP A 64 2.26 8.63 -1.73
CA ASP A 64 1.19 9.60 -1.42
C ASP A 64 0.27 9.14 -0.27
N MET A 65 0.30 7.84 0.07
CA MET A 65 -0.52 7.22 1.11
C MET A 65 0.16 7.08 2.47
N ALA A 66 1.43 7.49 2.59
CA ALA A 66 2.22 7.37 3.80
C ALA A 66 1.84 8.42 4.86
N GLY A 67 0.67 8.29 5.46
CA GLY A 67 0.61 8.37 6.93
C GLY A 67 1.39 7.16 7.50
N PRO A 68 2.00 7.25 8.70
CA PRO A 68 3.09 6.36 9.11
C PRO A 68 2.64 4.90 9.25
N VAL A 69 2.65 4.16 8.15
CA VAL A 69 2.63 2.70 8.16
C VAL A 69 4.09 2.30 8.34
N ALA A 70 4.46 2.12 9.60
CA ALA A 70 5.77 1.62 10.00
C ALA A 70 6.10 0.38 9.16
N ARG A 71 7.07 0.53 8.26
CA ARG A 71 7.69 -0.59 7.56
C ARG A 71 8.33 -1.48 8.63
N PRO A 72 7.98 -2.77 8.74
CA PRO A 72 8.81 -3.68 9.50
C PRO A 72 10.09 -3.89 8.69
N GLY A 73 11.22 -3.34 9.16
CA GLY A 73 12.54 -3.71 8.63
C GLY A 73 13.41 -2.62 8.01
N SER A 74 13.31 -1.34 8.42
CA SER A 74 14.36 -0.37 8.09
C SER A 74 14.74 0.50 9.28
N ALA A 75 15.22 -0.14 10.35
CA ALA A 75 16.08 0.53 11.31
C ALA A 75 17.47 0.66 10.69
N HIS A 76 17.66 1.65 9.81
CA HIS A 76 19.00 2.10 9.46
C HIS A 76 19.11 3.62 9.53
N ARG A 77 20.03 4.03 10.40
CA ARG A 77 20.70 5.32 10.54
C ARG A 77 19.92 6.41 11.26
N HIS A 78 20.17 6.49 12.56
CA HIS A 78 20.39 7.77 13.24
C HIS A 78 21.83 7.78 13.75
N ALA A 79 22.77 8.27 12.94
CA ALA A 79 23.81 9.14 13.45
C ALA A 79 23.29 10.55 13.09
N PRO A 80 23.16 11.46 14.07
CA PRO A 80 24.35 12.14 14.57
C PRO A 80 24.30 12.44 16.07
N ARG A 81 25.47 12.62 16.69
CA ARG A 81 25.71 13.80 17.53
C ARG A 81 27.20 13.95 17.84
N ALA A 82 27.79 14.96 17.21
CA ALA A 82 28.93 15.68 17.74
C ALA A 82 28.47 16.58 18.91
N GLY A 83 29.40 16.89 19.80
CA GLY A 83 29.25 17.77 20.97
C GLY A 83 29.25 16.93 22.25
N TYR A 84 30.25 16.99 23.11
CA TYR A 84 31.29 17.98 23.40
C TYR A 84 32.39 17.26 24.20
#